data_AF-K1QQN6-F1
#
_entry.id   AF-K1QQN6-F1
#
_cell.length_a   1.000
_cell.length_b   1.000
_cell.length_c   1.000
_cell.angle_alpha   90.00
_cell.angle_beta   90.00
_cell.angle_gamma   90.00
#
_symmetry.space_group_name_H-M   'P 1'
#
loop_
_entity.id
_entity.type
_entity.pdbx_description
1 polymer ?
#
loop_
_entity_poly.entity_id
_entity_poly.type
_entity_poly.pdbx_seq_one_letter_code
_entity_poly.pdbx_strand_id
1 'polypeptide(L)'
;MEYMVQAEHDSIAEVFCPLGPARRRRSVPRGFVQGITLSVANNGRNFSTHHTIYVLDGVCQDTANVSGDIQFTLRVGYCYINGKCYGDGSIHETEECIACNTEKNTTEWSKVDGCGLVTETVDDKLEVNGNFKPTGDSFPTTIVVTVLVSVLVLATLVTSVALYYKMKRSARSTMEFTAATDVLTSTNLKTVQLLYPSSKGLKIL
;
A
#
# COMPACT_ATOMS: atom_id res chain seq x y z
N MET A 1 13.32 -11.37 19.35
CA MET A 1 12.07 -12.14 19.42
C MET A 1 11.89 -12.80 18.07
N GLU A 2 11.72 -14.10 18.08
CA GLU A 2 11.66 -14.95 16.89
C GLU A 2 10.21 -15.30 16.64
N TYR A 3 9.80 -15.35 15.37
CA TYR A 3 8.41 -15.62 15.01
C TYR A 3 8.36 -16.83 14.10
N MET A 4 7.61 -17.86 14.49
CA MET A 4 7.41 -19.05 13.68
C MET A 4 6.06 -18.98 12.98
N VAL A 5 6.06 -19.19 11.67
CA VAL A 5 4.87 -19.27 10.84
C VAL A 5 4.81 -20.64 10.17
N GLN A 6 3.60 -21.17 10.04
CA GLN A 6 3.39 -22.33 9.17
C GLN A 6 3.36 -21.87 7.72
N ALA A 7 3.96 -22.70 6.88
CA ALA A 7 4.11 -22.46 5.47
C ALA A 7 3.10 -23.30 4.68
N GLU A 8 2.45 -22.71 3.69
CA GLU A 8 1.54 -23.39 2.78
C GLU A 8 2.29 -23.76 1.49
N HIS A 9 2.08 -24.98 1.02
CA HIS A 9 2.70 -25.49 -0.20
C HIS A 9 1.76 -25.28 -1.38
N ASP A 10 2.27 -24.63 -2.42
CA ASP A 10 1.59 -24.59 -3.73
C ASP A 10 2.17 -25.63 -4.69
N SER A 11 3.47 -25.92 -4.56
CA SER A 11 4.13 -27.04 -5.22
C SER A 11 5.26 -27.65 -4.39
N ILE A 12 5.95 -28.63 -4.96
CA ILE A 12 7.15 -29.21 -4.33
C ILE A 12 8.32 -28.20 -4.23
N ALA A 13 8.30 -27.12 -5.02
CA ALA A 13 9.35 -26.11 -5.08
C ALA A 13 8.87 -24.72 -4.61
N GLU A 14 7.57 -24.52 -4.43
CA GLU A 14 6.98 -23.24 -4.10
C GLU A 14 6.20 -23.29 -2.80
N VAL A 15 6.52 -22.35 -1.91
CA VAL A 15 5.99 -22.31 -0.56
C VAL A 15 5.65 -20.86 -0.22
N PHE A 16 4.44 -20.66 0.30
CA PHE A 16 3.91 -19.37 0.71
C PHE A 16 3.86 -19.28 2.22
N CYS A 17 4.31 -18.16 2.77
CA CYS A 17 4.23 -17.89 4.19
C CYS A 17 3.76 -16.45 4.40
N PRO A 18 2.84 -16.20 5.34
CA PRO A 18 2.58 -14.82 5.76
C PRO A 18 3.86 -14.27 6.39
N LEU A 19 4.31 -13.12 5.91
CA LEU A 19 5.37 -12.39 6.60
C LEU A 19 4.83 -12.02 7.99
N GLY A 20 5.58 -12.40 9.02
CA GLY A 20 5.23 -12.07 10.40
C GLY A 20 5.04 -10.57 10.59
N PRO A 21 4.34 -10.14 11.66
CA PRO A 21 4.09 -8.73 11.88
C PRO A 21 5.41 -7.96 11.93
N ALA A 22 5.58 -6.99 11.03
CA ALA A 22 6.74 -6.11 10.98
C ALA A 22 6.80 -5.34 12.31
N ARG A 23 7.56 -5.86 13.28
CA ARG A 23 7.70 -5.20 14.57
C ARG A 23 8.56 -3.97 14.38
N ARG A 24 7.93 -2.80 14.50
CA ARG A 24 8.62 -1.53 14.67
C ARG A 24 9.60 -1.68 15.84
N ARG A 25 10.91 -1.59 15.58
CA ARG A 25 11.83 -1.25 16.65
C ARG A 25 11.47 0.17 17.07
N ARG A 26 11.06 0.33 18.33
CA ARG A 26 10.55 1.60 18.90
C ARG A 26 11.55 2.77 18.80
N SER A 27 12.80 2.51 18.45
CA SER A 27 13.86 3.53 18.28
C SER A 27 14.39 3.67 16.85
N VAL A 28 13.75 3.07 15.84
CA VAL A 28 14.11 3.29 14.43
C VAL A 28 12.94 4.03 13.80
N PRO A 29 13.12 5.24 13.24
CA PRO A 29 12.16 5.86 12.33
C PRO A 29 11.72 4.84 11.27
N ARG A 30 10.57 5.02 10.62
CA ARG A 30 10.14 4.11 9.53
C ARG A 30 11.32 3.88 8.59
N GLY A 31 11.91 2.69 8.68
CA GLY A 31 13.20 2.42 8.07
C GLY A 31 13.04 2.47 6.57
N PHE A 32 13.99 3.08 5.87
CA PHE A 32 13.97 3.17 4.41
C PHE A 32 13.73 1.80 3.79
N VAL A 33 14.37 0.73 4.28
CA VAL A 33 14.14 -0.63 3.81
C VAL A 33 13.85 -1.59 4.98
N GLN A 34 12.96 -2.55 4.76
CA GLN A 34 12.67 -3.61 5.72
C GLN A 34 13.44 -4.88 5.37
N GLY A 35 14.46 -5.21 6.16
CA GLY A 35 15.14 -6.50 6.10
C GLY A 35 14.42 -7.56 6.94
N ILE A 36 14.27 -8.77 6.39
CA ILE A 36 13.69 -9.93 7.06
C ILE A 36 14.70 -11.07 6.94
N THR A 37 15.09 -11.68 8.04
CA THR A 37 15.94 -12.87 8.01
C THR A 37 15.08 -14.10 8.27
N LEU A 38 15.19 -15.12 7.43
CA LEU A 38 14.33 -16.29 7.47
C LEU A 38 15.16 -17.58 7.42
N SER A 39 14.64 -18.60 8.10
CA SER A 39 15.11 -19.97 8.02
C SER A 39 13.93 -20.92 7.86
N VAL A 40 14.16 -21.99 7.11
CA VAL A 40 13.13 -22.97 6.77
C VAL A 40 13.43 -24.28 7.49
N ALA A 41 12.43 -24.88 8.13
CA ALA A 41 12.53 -26.23 8.67
C ALA A 41 11.40 -27.12 8.12
N ASN A 42 11.77 -28.32 7.71
CA ASN A 42 10.78 -29.34 7.31
C ASN A 42 10.04 -29.95 8.51
N ASN A 43 10.57 -29.80 9.73
CA ASN A 43 10.06 -30.46 10.94
C ASN A 43 9.90 -29.51 12.15
N GLY A 44 10.05 -28.19 11.93
CA GLY A 44 10.02 -27.18 12.99
C GLY A 44 11.12 -27.28 14.06
N ARG A 45 12.17 -28.10 13.84
CA ARG A 45 13.28 -28.29 14.79
C ARG A 45 14.64 -28.05 14.17
N ASN A 46 14.86 -28.57 12.96
CA ASN A 46 16.12 -28.43 12.23
C ASN A 46 15.93 -27.37 11.15
N PHE A 47 16.43 -26.18 11.42
CA PHE A 47 16.31 -25.03 10.54
C PHE A 47 17.51 -24.93 9.60
N SER A 48 17.25 -24.47 8.38
CA SER A 48 18.28 -24.10 7.41
C SER A 48 19.13 -22.93 7.92
N THR A 49 20.23 -22.67 7.22
CA THR A 49 20.95 -21.40 7.32
C THR A 49 20.00 -20.22 7.08
N HIS A 50 20.31 -19.11 7.75
CA HIS A 50 19.55 -17.87 7.67
C HIS A 50 19.76 -17.20 6.31
N HIS A 51 18.68 -16.76 5.69
CA HIS A 51 18.71 -15.97 4.47
C HIS A 51 18.05 -14.62 4.75
N THR A 52 18.67 -13.53 4.29
CA THR A 52 18.10 -12.19 4.44
C THR A 52 17.46 -11.74 3.14
N ILE A 53 16.18 -11.39 3.21
CA ILE A 53 15.43 -10.76 2.13
C ILE A 53 15.13 -9.31 2.50
N TYR A 54 15.02 -8.45 1.50
CA TYR A 54 14.69 -7.03 1.67
C TYR A 54 13.38 -6.72 0.97
N VAL A 55 12.49 -6.02 1.68
CA VAL A 55 11.23 -5.52 1.16
C VAL A 55 11.36 -4.01 0.96
N LEU A 56 11.09 -3.57 -0.26
CA LEU A 56 11.19 -2.18 -0.70
C LEU A 56 9.93 -1.74 -1.43
N ASP A 57 9.69 -0.44 -1.49
CA ASP A 57 8.68 0.20 -2.33
C ASP A 57 9.30 0.56 -3.67
N GLY A 58 8.95 -0.22 -4.70
CA GLY A 58 9.48 -0.07 -6.06
C GLY A 58 9.08 1.25 -6.76
N VAL A 59 8.28 2.11 -6.14
CA VAL A 59 7.96 3.45 -6.64
C VAL A 59 9.19 4.36 -6.53
N CYS A 60 9.74 4.50 -5.32
CA CYS A 60 10.83 5.44 -5.06
C CYS A 60 12.12 4.81 -4.53
N GLN A 61 12.15 3.50 -4.29
CA GLN A 61 13.33 2.84 -3.74
C GLN A 61 13.99 2.00 -4.82
N ASP A 62 15.31 2.00 -4.80
CA ASP A 62 16.13 1.24 -5.72
C ASP A 62 17.31 0.58 -5.01
N THR A 63 17.97 -0.31 -5.72
CA THR A 63 19.16 -1.02 -5.25
C THR A 63 20.35 -0.75 -6.14
N ALA A 64 21.50 -0.51 -5.52
CA ALA A 64 22.77 -0.37 -6.22
C ALA A 64 23.72 -1.45 -5.71
N ASN A 65 24.39 -2.15 -6.62
CA ASN A 65 25.47 -3.06 -6.26
C ASN A 65 26.77 -2.26 -6.16
N VAL A 66 27.32 -2.16 -4.95
CA VAL A 66 28.57 -1.47 -4.68
C VAL A 66 29.57 -2.49 -4.17
N SER A 67 30.49 -2.92 -5.04
CA SER A 67 31.55 -3.89 -4.71
C SER A 67 31.06 -5.24 -4.18
N GLY A 68 29.86 -5.68 -4.59
CA GLY A 68 29.23 -6.92 -4.11
C GLY A 68 28.26 -6.72 -2.95
N ASP A 69 28.23 -5.52 -2.35
CA ASP A 69 27.27 -5.16 -1.32
C ASP A 69 26.05 -4.47 -1.93
N ILE A 70 24.85 -4.88 -1.49
CA ILE A 70 23.61 -4.23 -1.87
C ILE A 70 23.44 -2.96 -1.04
N GLN A 71 23.42 -1.81 -1.72
CA GLN A 71 23.02 -0.54 -1.15
C GLN A 71 21.59 -0.19 -1.59
N PHE A 72 20.86 0.49 -0.71
CA PHE A 72 19.51 0.97 -0.99
C PHE A 72 19.55 2.46 -1.23
N THR A 73 18.96 2.89 -2.34
CA THR A 73 18.99 4.29 -2.78
C THR A 73 17.57 4.80 -3.02
N LEU A 74 17.37 6.10 -2.78
CA LEU A 74 16.15 6.79 -3.18
C LEU A 74 16.26 7.19 -4.65
N ARG A 75 15.20 6.96 -5.42
CA ARG A 75 15.10 7.38 -6.82
C ARG A 75 15.01 8.89 -6.89
N VAL A 76 15.67 9.45 -7.91
CA VAL A 76 15.59 10.88 -8.23
C VAL A 76 14.14 11.27 -8.55
N GLY A 77 13.72 12.44 -8.08
CA GLY A 77 12.35 12.92 -8.26
C GLY A 77 11.33 12.35 -7.27
N TYR A 78 11.79 11.71 -6.19
CA TYR A 78 10.93 11.23 -5.11
C TYR A 78 11.42 11.64 -3.72
N CYS A 79 10.47 11.83 -2.80
CA CYS A 79 10.71 11.90 -1.36
C CYS A 79 10.21 10.60 -0.69
N TYR A 80 10.91 10.17 0.36
CA TYR A 80 10.48 9.11 1.26
C TYR A 80 10.10 9.72 2.61
N ILE A 81 8.84 10.08 2.75
CA ILE A 81 8.34 10.80 3.92
C ILE A 81 7.44 9.86 4.71
N ASN A 82 7.72 9.70 6.00
CA ASN A 82 6.88 8.88 6.88
C ASN A 82 6.59 7.46 6.34
N GLY A 83 7.59 6.84 5.72
CA GLY A 83 7.50 5.46 5.24
C GLY A 83 6.71 5.27 3.95
N LYS A 84 6.40 6.36 3.24
CA LYS A 84 5.69 6.36 1.97
C LYS A 84 6.51 7.12 0.94
N CYS A 85 6.41 6.67 -0.30
CA CYS A 85 6.96 7.36 -1.46
C CYS A 85 6.02 8.47 -1.94
N TYR A 86 6.57 9.65 -2.18
CA TYR A 86 5.89 10.79 -2.79
C TYR A 86 6.71 11.29 -3.97
N GLY A 87 6.07 11.59 -5.10
CA GLY A 87 6.76 12.24 -6.22
C GLY A 87 7.06 13.70 -5.91
N ASP A 88 8.09 14.25 -6.52
CA ASP A 88 8.41 15.67 -6.42
C ASP A 88 7.19 16.55 -6.74
N GLY A 89 6.97 17.60 -5.94
CA GLY A 89 5.81 18.47 -6.02
C GLY A 89 4.50 17.92 -5.43
N SER A 90 4.47 16.67 -4.93
CA SER A 90 3.27 16.13 -4.28
C SER A 90 2.90 16.94 -3.04
N ILE A 91 1.67 17.45 -2.97
CA ILE A 91 1.16 18.24 -1.83
C ILE A 91 0.75 17.31 -0.69
N HIS A 92 0.92 17.74 0.56
CA HIS A 92 0.46 16.98 1.72
C HIS A 92 -1.07 16.90 1.77
N GLU A 93 -1.60 15.74 2.17
CA GLU A 93 -3.04 15.44 2.13
C GLU A 93 -3.90 16.40 2.97
N THR A 94 -3.35 17.00 4.03
CA THR A 94 -4.08 17.90 4.94
C THR A 94 -3.49 19.29 5.07
N GLU A 95 -2.30 19.55 4.52
CA GLU A 95 -1.61 20.83 4.67
C GLU A 95 -1.15 21.32 3.29
N GLU A 96 -1.98 22.16 2.66
CA GLU A 96 -1.78 22.59 1.27
C GLU A 96 -0.48 23.41 1.05
N CYS A 97 0.11 23.93 2.11
CA CYS A 97 1.34 24.73 2.06
C CYS A 97 2.64 23.95 2.27
N ILE A 98 2.56 22.62 2.29
CA ILE A 98 3.74 21.77 2.29
C ILE A 98 3.65 20.72 1.19
N ALA A 99 4.79 20.44 0.57
CA ALA A 99 4.92 19.50 -0.53
C ALA A 99 6.24 18.72 -0.43
N CYS A 100 6.31 17.58 -1.12
CA CYS A 100 7.57 16.92 -1.39
C CYS A 100 8.40 17.83 -2.30
N ASN A 101 9.60 18.18 -1.85
CA ASN A 101 10.55 18.94 -2.64
C ASN A 101 11.91 18.24 -2.54
N THR A 102 12.28 17.56 -3.62
CA THR A 102 13.48 16.72 -3.68
C THR A 102 14.78 17.50 -3.65
N GLU A 103 14.75 18.79 -3.99
CA GLU A 103 15.90 19.70 -3.90
C GLU A 103 16.11 20.24 -2.47
N LYS A 104 15.02 20.44 -1.72
CA LYS A 104 15.07 20.97 -0.34
C LYS A 104 15.23 19.84 0.69
N ASN A 105 14.34 18.84 0.69
CA ASN A 105 14.37 17.72 1.62
C ASN A 105 13.61 16.51 1.08
N THR A 106 14.30 15.37 1.01
CA THR A 106 13.73 14.11 0.51
C THR A 106 13.12 13.23 1.61
N THR A 107 13.24 13.59 2.88
CA THR A 107 12.79 12.80 4.04
C THR A 107 11.69 13.46 4.86
N GLU A 108 11.50 14.76 4.69
CA GLU A 108 10.45 15.55 5.35
C GLU A 108 9.74 16.47 4.35
N TRP A 109 8.55 16.91 4.72
CA TRP A 109 7.78 17.85 3.93
C TRP A 109 8.46 19.23 3.90
N SER A 110 8.41 19.88 2.75
CA SER A 110 8.99 21.21 2.53
C SER A 110 7.90 22.25 2.31
N LYS A 111 8.10 23.47 2.82
CA LYS A 111 7.18 24.58 2.56
C LYS A 111 7.18 24.96 1.08
N VAL A 112 5.98 25.16 0.54
CA VAL A 112 5.77 25.69 -0.81
C VAL A 112 5.93 27.21 -0.76
N ASP A 113 6.82 27.74 -1.60
CA ASP A 113 7.05 29.17 -1.67
C ASP A 113 5.80 29.88 -2.23
N GLY A 114 5.36 30.96 -1.58
CA GLY A 114 4.16 31.71 -1.96
C GLY A 114 2.82 31.12 -1.48
N CYS A 115 2.83 29.99 -0.76
CA CYS A 115 1.60 29.45 -0.19
C CYS A 115 1.14 30.27 1.03
N GLY A 116 -0.16 30.62 1.05
CA GLY A 116 -0.76 31.42 2.12
C GLY A 116 -0.79 32.93 1.87
N LEU A 117 -0.33 33.42 0.72
CA LEU A 117 -0.56 34.80 0.32
C LEU A 117 -1.98 34.93 -0.27
N VAL A 118 -2.98 34.96 0.62
CA VAL A 118 -4.20 35.70 0.31
C VAL A 118 -3.80 37.17 0.39
N THR A 119 -3.30 37.73 -0.72
CA THR A 119 -3.42 39.16 -0.91
C THR A 119 -4.89 39.43 -1.18
N GLU A 120 -5.69 39.48 -0.12
CA GLU A 120 -6.80 40.43 -0.09
C GLU A 120 -6.15 41.80 -0.19
N THR A 121 -5.86 42.23 -1.43
CA THR A 121 -5.60 43.63 -1.70
C THR A 121 -6.90 44.36 -1.38
N VAL A 122 -6.96 44.81 -0.13
CA VAL A 122 -7.44 46.11 0.34
C VAL A 122 -8.13 46.92 -0.76
N ASP A 123 -9.43 47.17 -0.53
CA ASP A 123 -10.16 48.38 -0.89
C ASP A 123 -9.67 49.15 -2.13
N ASP A 124 -10.17 48.76 -3.31
CA ASP A 124 -10.39 49.75 -4.36
C ASP A 124 -11.89 49.92 -4.58
N LYS A 125 -12.39 51.04 -4.04
CA LYS A 125 -13.75 51.51 -4.10
C LYS A 125 -14.08 51.95 -5.53
N LEU A 126 -14.40 50.99 -6.40
CA LEU A 126 -15.02 51.27 -7.70
C LEU A 126 -16.55 51.16 -7.57
N GLU A 127 -17.20 52.31 -7.37
CA GLU A 127 -18.65 52.45 -7.48
C GLU A 127 -19.09 52.17 -8.93
N VAL A 128 -19.42 50.91 -9.21
CA VAL A 128 -20.19 50.54 -10.39
C VAL A 128 -21.66 50.48 -9.98
N ASN A 129 -22.41 51.53 -10.33
CA ASN A 129 -23.88 51.51 -10.35
C ASN A 129 -24.35 50.47 -11.39
N GLY A 130 -24.41 49.20 -10.96
CA GLY A 130 -24.93 48.07 -11.71
C GLY A 130 -26.22 47.60 -11.07
N ASN A 131 -27.33 47.85 -11.74
CA ASN A 131 -28.66 47.31 -11.42
C ASN A 131 -28.62 45.78 -11.52
N PHE A 132 -28.34 45.09 -10.40
CA PHE A 132 -28.34 43.62 -10.34
C PHE A 132 -29.79 43.13 -10.20
N LYS A 133 -30.37 42.77 -11.34
CA LYS A 133 -31.62 42.02 -11.41
C LYS A 133 -31.30 40.55 -11.08
N PRO A 134 -31.85 39.96 -10.01
CA PRO A 134 -31.71 38.53 -9.78
C PRO A 134 -32.51 37.83 -10.88
N THR A 135 -31.82 37.26 -11.87
CA THR A 135 -32.41 36.28 -12.77
C THR A 135 -32.68 35.04 -11.94
N GLY A 136 -33.97 34.75 -11.75
CA GLY A 136 -34.47 33.67 -10.95
C GLY A 136 -33.85 32.32 -11.29
N ASP A 137 -33.68 31.53 -10.24
CA ASP A 137 -33.14 30.19 -10.22
C ASP A 137 -33.86 29.27 -11.22
N SER A 138 -33.23 29.12 -12.39
CA SER A 138 -33.44 27.96 -13.25
C SER A 138 -32.61 26.82 -12.65
N PHE A 139 -33.23 26.02 -11.78
CA PHE A 139 -32.64 24.75 -11.33
C PHE A 139 -32.16 23.95 -12.56
N PRO A 140 -30.87 23.61 -12.63
CA PRO A 140 -30.32 23.10 -13.87
C PRO A 140 -30.80 21.67 -14.02
N THR A 141 -31.55 21.42 -15.09
CA THR A 141 -32.01 20.08 -15.52
C THR A 141 -30.88 19.05 -15.55
N THR A 142 -29.62 19.50 -15.61
CA THR A 142 -28.41 18.69 -15.48
C THR A 142 -28.29 17.97 -14.13
N ILE A 143 -28.68 18.56 -12.99
CA ILE A 143 -28.60 17.90 -11.68
C ILE A 143 -29.62 16.76 -11.59
N VAL A 144 -30.84 16.99 -12.09
CA VAL A 144 -31.87 15.94 -12.12
C VAL A 144 -31.43 14.78 -13.02
N VAL A 145 -30.85 15.08 -14.18
CA VAL A 145 -30.34 14.07 -15.11
C VAL A 145 -29.15 13.31 -14.52
N THR A 146 -28.19 13.97 -13.86
CA THR A 146 -27.03 13.27 -13.27
C THR A 146 -27.44 12.36 -12.12
N VAL A 147 -28.38 12.80 -11.27
CA VAL A 147 -28.91 11.96 -10.19
C VAL A 147 -29.64 10.75 -10.77
N LEU A 148 -30.50 10.92 -11.78
CA LEU A 148 -31.20 9.80 -12.43
C LEU A 148 -30.24 8.78 -13.06
N VAL A 149 -29.21 9.25 -13.78
CA VAL A 149 -28.20 8.38 -14.38
C VAL A 149 -27.42 7.63 -13.31
N SER A 150 -27.01 8.30 -12.22
CA SER A 150 -26.28 7.65 -11.13
C SER A 150 -27.09 6.54 -10.44
N VAL A 151 -28.40 6.75 -10.25
CA VAL A 151 -29.31 5.75 -9.66
C VAL A 151 -29.46 4.54 -10.56
N LEU A 152 -29.58 4.74 -11.88
CA LEU A 152 -29.67 3.65 -12.84
C LEU A 152 -28.38 2.80 -12.87
N VAL A 153 -27.21 3.44 -12.87
CA VAL A 153 -25.91 2.74 -12.82
C VAL A 153 -25.81 1.90 -11.54
N LEU A 154 -26.12 2.47 -10.38
CA LEU A 154 -26.09 1.72 -9.12
C LEU A 154 -27.05 0.53 -9.12
N ALA A 155 -28.26 0.68 -9.66
CA ALA A 155 -29.22 -0.41 -9.78
C ALA A 155 -28.70 -1.56 -10.68
N THR A 156 -28.01 -1.24 -11.79
CA THR A 156 -27.39 -2.26 -12.65
C THR A 156 -26.23 -3.00 -11.99
N LEU A 157 -25.42 -2.30 -11.18
CA LEU A 157 -24.34 -2.93 -10.41
C LEU A 157 -24.89 -3.85 -9.32
N VAL A 158 -25.92 -3.42 -8.59
CA VAL A 158 -26.54 -4.26 -7.56
C VAL A 158 -27.19 -5.51 -8.16
N THR A 159 -27.90 -5.37 -9.28
CA THR A 159 -28.54 -6.52 -9.95
C THR A 159 -27.52 -7.50 -10.53
N SER A 160 -26.46 -7.02 -11.19
CA SER A 160 -25.37 -7.89 -11.69
C SER A 160 -24.65 -8.63 -10.57
N VAL A 161 -24.35 -7.97 -9.44
CA VAL A 161 -23.76 -8.59 -8.26
C VAL A 161 -24.71 -9.62 -7.64
N ALA A 162 -26.01 -9.33 -7.55
CA ALA A 162 -27.00 -10.28 -7.04
C ALA A 162 -27.13 -11.53 -7.93
N LEU A 163 -27.12 -11.35 -9.26
CA LEU A 163 -27.12 -12.46 -10.21
C LEU A 163 -25.84 -13.29 -10.12
N TYR A 164 -24.69 -12.63 -9.98
CA TYR A 164 -23.41 -13.30 -9.74
C TYR A 164 -23.44 -14.17 -8.48
N TYR A 165 -23.93 -13.63 -7.35
CA TYR A 165 -24.07 -14.40 -6.11
C TYR A 165 -25.09 -15.54 -6.23
N LYS A 166 -26.20 -15.34 -6.97
CA LYS A 166 -27.17 -16.41 -7.25
C LYS A 166 -26.56 -17.53 -8.09
N MET A 167 -25.81 -17.20 -9.15
CA MET A 167 -25.12 -18.20 -9.98
C MET A 167 -24.06 -18.96 -9.18
N LYS A 168 -23.25 -18.26 -8.38
CA LYS A 168 -22.26 -18.88 -7.49
C LYS A 168 -22.91 -19.83 -6.47
N ARG A 169 -24.10 -19.49 -5.97
CA ARG A 169 -24.87 -20.37 -5.07
C ARG A 169 -25.44 -21.59 -5.81
N SER A 170 -25.94 -21.42 -7.04
CA SER A 170 -26.44 -22.53 -7.87
C SER A 170 -25.34 -23.51 -8.26
N ALA A 171 -24.13 -23.03 -8.56
CA ALA A 171 -22.96 -23.87 -8.85
C ALA A 171 -22.53 -24.71 -7.63
N ARG A 172 -22.85 -24.26 -6.41
CA ARG A 172 -22.54 -24.98 -5.18
C ARG A 172 -23.50 -26.14 -4.89
N SER A 173 -24.74 -26.10 -5.38
CA SER A 173 -25.73 -27.16 -5.18
C SER A 173 -25.57 -28.36 -6.11
N THR A 174 -24.69 -28.32 -7.12
CA THR A 174 -24.41 -29.46 -8.02
C THR A 174 -23.14 -30.24 -7.64
N MET A 175 -22.51 -29.91 -6.50
CA MET A 175 -21.27 -30.54 -6.00
C MET A 175 -21.48 -31.24 -4.63
N GLU A 176 -22.65 -31.84 -4.40
CA GLU A 176 -22.92 -32.61 -3.16
C GLU A 176 -23.14 -34.12 -3.42
N PHE A 177 -22.52 -34.68 -4.47
CA PHE A 177 -22.54 -36.14 -4.73
C PHE A 177 -21.18 -36.73 -5.14
N THR A 178 -20.06 -36.15 -4.72
CA THR A 178 -18.73 -36.79 -4.86
C THR A 178 -17.85 -36.44 -3.65
N ALA A 179 -18.31 -36.79 -2.46
CA ALA A 179 -17.52 -36.72 -1.23
C ALA A 179 -17.52 -38.10 -0.54
N ALA A 180 -16.93 -39.11 -1.19
CA ALA A 180 -16.56 -40.36 -0.54
C ALA A 180 -15.60 -41.16 -1.43
N THR A 181 -14.30 -40.85 -1.39
CA THR A 181 -13.17 -41.80 -1.36
C THR A 181 -11.86 -40.99 -1.33
N ASP A 182 -10.85 -41.53 -0.63
CA ASP A 182 -9.49 -41.03 -0.37
C ASP A 182 -9.35 -40.52 1.08
N VAL A 183 -9.27 -41.36 2.10
CA VAL A 183 -8.20 -42.33 2.44
C VAL A 183 -6.81 -41.68 2.45
N LEU A 184 -6.39 -41.30 3.66
CA LEU A 184 -5.04 -41.31 4.24
C LEU A 184 -3.90 -40.77 3.36
N THR A 185 -3.31 -39.63 3.74
CA THR A 185 -1.87 -39.59 4.02
C THR A 185 -1.47 -38.41 4.91
N SER A 186 -0.68 -38.78 5.92
CA SER A 186 0.01 -38.00 6.93
C SER A 186 0.53 -36.62 6.50
N THR A 187 0.17 -35.64 7.33
CA THR A 187 0.77 -34.33 7.57
C THR A 187 2.28 -34.23 7.31
N ASN A 188 2.68 -33.37 6.37
CA ASN A 188 4.01 -32.75 6.33
C ASN A 188 3.83 -31.24 6.58
N LEU A 189 3.64 -30.84 7.83
CA LEU A 189 3.65 -29.42 8.19
C LEU A 189 5.09 -28.93 8.28
N LYS A 190 5.45 -27.99 7.40
CA LYS A 190 6.73 -27.27 7.44
C LYS A 190 6.56 -25.93 8.14
N THR A 191 7.56 -25.56 8.93
CA THR A 191 7.53 -24.34 9.75
C THR A 191 8.69 -23.45 9.35
N VAL A 192 8.41 -22.17 9.08
CA VAL A 192 9.39 -21.14 8.78
C VAL A 192 9.60 -20.28 10.03
N GLN A 193 10.85 -20.10 10.43
CA GLN A 193 11.23 -19.25 11.55
C GLN A 193 11.82 -17.95 11.00
N LEU A 194 11.17 -16.85 11.33
CA LEU A 194 11.60 -15.49 11.01
C LEU A 194 12.44 -14.96 12.17
N LEU A 195 13.70 -14.65 11.87
CA LEU A 195 14.62 -13.94 12.74
C LEU A 195 14.71 -12.48 12.29
N TYR A 196 14.66 -11.56 13.24
CA TYR A 196 14.88 -10.15 12.95
C TYR A 196 16.34 -9.82 13.27
N PRO A 197 17.08 -9.13 12.38
CA PRO A 197 18.48 -8.84 12.63
C PRO A 197 18.63 -8.06 13.93
N SER A 198 19.43 -8.62 14.83
CA SER A 198 19.97 -7.93 15.99
C SER A 198 21.18 -7.14 15.52
N SER A 199 21.21 -5.84 15.82
CA SER A 199 22.30 -4.94 15.50
C SER A 199 23.60 -5.46 16.13
N LYS A 200 24.37 -6.25 15.36
CA LYS A 200 25.81 -6.49 15.49
C LYS A 200 26.24 -7.47 14.39
N GLY A 201 27.10 -6.99 13.48
CA GLY A 201 27.88 -7.83 12.58
C GLY A 201 27.20 -8.13 11.25
N LEU A 202 27.33 -7.19 10.31
CA LEU A 202 27.25 -7.46 8.88
C LEU A 202 28.37 -8.44 8.52
N LYS A 203 28.01 -9.65 8.10
CA LYS A 203 28.89 -10.59 7.40
C LYS A 203 28.02 -11.36 6.41
N ILE A 204 28.34 -11.18 5.14
CA ILE A 204 27.70 -11.81 3.99
C ILE A 204 28.56 -13.00 3.57
N LEU A 205 27.92 -14.15 3.40
CA LEU A 205 28.31 -15.25 2.52
C LEU A 205 27.03 -15.66 1.77
#